data_AF-A0A150AUC1-F1
#
_entry.id   AF-A0A150AUC1-F1
#
_cell.length_a   1.000
_cell.length_b   1.000
_cell.length_c   1.000
_cell.angle_alpha   90.00
_cell.angle_beta   90.00
_cell.angle_gamma   90.00
#
_symmetry.space_group_name_H-M   'P 1'
#
loop_
_entity.id
_entity.type
_entity.pdbx_description
1 polymer ?
#
loop_
_entity_poly.entity_id
_entity_poly.type
_entity_poly.pdbx_seq_one_letter_code
_entity_poly.pdbx_strand_id
1 'polypeptide(L)'
;MQAHEIEYKLYGDDMQFVEIELDPEESVIAEAGAMMMMEDYIEMETIFGDGSGPSGGLFGKLMGAGKRLVTGESMFMTVFTNTGHGKRHVSFAAPYPGKIIPVDLTEYQGKVVCQKDAFLCAAKGVSIGIEFTKKIGTGFFGGEVIQPYVCVQQNKLLRV
;
A
#
# COMPACT_ATOMS: atom_id res chain seq x y z
N MET A 1 -7.20 15.40 4.08
CA MET A 1 -7.58 14.47 5.17
C MET A 1 -6.28 13.92 5.73
N GLN A 2 -6.12 13.91 7.04
CA GLN A 2 -4.95 13.26 7.67
C GLN A 2 -5.17 11.74 7.58
N ALA A 3 -4.14 10.97 7.23
CA ALA A 3 -4.22 9.51 7.27
C ALA A 3 -4.36 9.05 8.73
N HIS A 4 -5.03 7.91 8.95
CA HIS A 4 -5.27 7.39 10.29
C HIS A 4 -3.95 7.05 10.99
N GLU A 5 -3.85 7.30 12.30
CA GLU A 5 -2.69 6.87 13.09
C GLU A 5 -2.83 5.39 13.42
N ILE A 6 -2.10 4.56 12.67
CA ILE A 6 -2.16 3.11 12.86
C ILE A 6 -1.12 2.66 13.90
N GLU A 7 -1.60 1.90 14.89
CA GLU A 7 -0.77 1.16 15.84
C GLU A 7 -0.30 -0.17 15.19
N TYR A 8 0.97 -0.52 15.39
CA TYR A 8 1.57 -1.72 14.80
C TYR A 8 2.54 -2.41 15.73
N LYS A 9 2.72 -3.72 15.54
CA LYS A 9 3.70 -4.54 16.25
C LYS A 9 4.42 -5.47 15.28
N LEU A 10 5.74 -5.47 15.34
CA LEU A 10 6.59 -6.35 14.54
C LEU A 10 6.92 -7.62 15.32
N TYR A 11 6.78 -8.76 14.65
CA TYR A 11 7.11 -10.07 15.19
C TYR A 11 8.18 -10.73 14.31
N GLY A 12 9.09 -11.49 14.94
CA GLY A 12 10.20 -12.14 14.26
C GLY A 12 11.46 -11.27 14.15
N ASP A 13 12.56 -11.88 13.69
CA ASP A 13 13.85 -11.21 13.49
C ASP A 13 14.32 -11.32 12.03
N ASP A 14 14.60 -12.54 11.55
CA ASP A 14 15.02 -12.80 10.16
C ASP A 14 13.85 -12.98 9.18
N MET A 15 12.69 -13.41 9.70
CA MET A 15 11.43 -13.50 8.98
C MET A 15 10.39 -12.75 9.77
N GLN A 16 10.06 -11.53 9.32
CA GLN A 16 9.17 -10.65 10.06
C GLN A 16 7.76 -10.63 9.47
N PHE A 17 6.78 -10.50 10.36
CA PHE A 17 5.42 -10.09 10.01
C PHE A 17 4.99 -8.93 10.91
N VAL A 18 4.08 -8.11 10.40
CA VAL A 18 3.53 -6.97 11.13
C VAL A 18 2.06 -7.24 11.46
N GLU A 19 1.71 -7.02 12.72
CA GLU A 19 0.33 -6.97 13.18
C GLU A 19 -0.10 -5.50 13.29
N ILE A 20 -1.24 -5.19 12.71
CA ILE A 20 -1.84 -3.88 12.66
C ILE A 20 -3.10 -3.90 13.51
N GLU A 21 -3.18 -2.96 14.46
CA GLU A 21 -4.38 -2.74 15.26
C GLU A 21 -5.23 -1.65 14.60
N LEU A 22 -6.52 -1.92 14.46
CA LEU A 22 -7.51 -1.04 13.86
C LEU A 22 -8.61 -0.74 14.88
N ASP A 23 -8.87 0.53 15.14
CA ASP A 23 -10.08 0.96 15.83
C ASP A 23 -11.32 0.75 14.94
N PRO A 24 -12.54 0.76 15.50
CA PRO A 24 -13.77 0.66 14.71
C PRO A 24 -13.80 1.70 13.58
N GLU A 25 -14.19 1.27 12.38
CA GLU A 25 -14.22 2.06 11.13
C GLU A 25 -12.84 2.47 10.57
N GLU A 26 -11.74 2.10 11.22
CA GLU A 26 -10.42 2.29 10.65
C GLU A 26 -10.12 1.28 9.54
N SER A 27 -9.22 1.68 8.65
CA SER A 27 -8.81 0.80 7.57
C SER A 27 -7.32 0.92 7.25
N VAL A 28 -6.76 -0.19 6.80
CA VAL A 28 -5.40 -0.31 6.29
C VAL A 28 -5.45 -0.84 4.87
N ILE A 29 -4.51 -0.41 4.03
CA ILE A 29 -4.37 -0.83 2.64
C ILE A 29 -3.11 -1.69 2.54
N ALA A 30 -3.19 -2.86 1.90
CA ALA A 30 -2.04 -3.73 1.70
C ALA A 30 -1.99 -4.31 0.28
N GLU A 31 -0.81 -4.77 -0.12
CA GLU A 31 -0.63 -5.46 -1.41
C GLU A 31 -1.43 -6.77 -1.43
N ALA A 32 -1.97 -7.12 -2.60
CA ALA A 32 -2.64 -8.39 -2.80
C ALA A 32 -1.71 -9.57 -2.48
N GLY A 33 -2.14 -10.44 -1.56
CA GLY A 33 -1.38 -11.62 -1.16
C GLY A 33 -0.42 -11.42 0.02
N ALA A 34 -0.30 -10.20 0.56
CA ALA A 34 0.49 -9.93 1.75
C ALA A 34 -0.22 -10.28 3.07
N MET A 35 -1.54 -10.51 3.04
CA MET A 35 -2.31 -10.85 4.25
C MET A 35 -1.94 -12.24 4.75
N MET A 36 -1.62 -12.32 6.04
CA MET A 36 -1.29 -13.57 6.74
C MET A 36 -2.47 -14.08 7.56
N MET A 37 -3.00 -13.23 8.44
CA MET A 37 -4.11 -13.55 9.34
C MET A 37 -4.96 -12.30 9.58
N MET A 38 -6.24 -12.47 9.84
CA MET A 38 -7.15 -11.39 10.24
C MET A 38 -8.12 -11.89 11.29
N GLU A 39 -8.50 -11.01 12.22
CA GLU A 39 -9.55 -11.31 13.20
C GLU A 39 -10.95 -11.26 12.56
N ASP A 40 -11.95 -11.69 13.34
CA ASP A 40 -13.34 -11.53 13.00
C ASP A 40 -13.72 -10.04 12.88
N TYR A 41 -14.68 -9.75 12.00
CA TYR A 41 -15.14 -8.38 11.68
C TYR A 41 -14.11 -7.48 10.97
N ILE A 42 -13.03 -8.04 10.43
CA ILE A 42 -12.23 -7.37 9.41
C ILE A 42 -12.79 -7.71 8.03
N GLU A 43 -13.34 -6.71 7.34
CA GLU A 43 -13.82 -6.85 5.97
C GLU A 43 -12.73 -6.49 4.96
N MET A 44 -12.62 -7.29 3.89
CA MET A 44 -11.67 -7.10 2.80
C MET A 44 -12.38 -6.60 1.54
N GLU A 45 -11.90 -5.49 0.99
CA GLU A 45 -12.36 -4.97 -0.30
C GLU A 45 -11.16 -4.81 -1.24
N THR A 46 -11.18 -5.50 -2.39
CA THR A 46 -10.16 -5.28 -3.43
C THR A 46 -10.51 -4.02 -4.22
N ILE A 47 -9.60 -3.06 -4.19
CA ILE A 47 -9.70 -1.81 -4.93
C ILE A 47 -8.69 -1.77 -6.08
N PHE A 48 -9.11 -1.17 -7.18
CA PHE A 48 -8.22 -0.84 -8.29
C PHE A 48 -7.62 0.56 -8.06
N GLY A 49 -6.33 0.63 -7.69
CA GLY A 49 -5.62 1.87 -7.36
C GLY A 49 -5.54 2.17 -5.86
N ASP A 50 -5.48 3.45 -5.49
CA ASP A 50 -5.18 3.97 -4.14
C ASP A 50 -6.41 4.31 -3.28
N GLY A 51 -7.62 4.21 -3.82
CA GLY A 51 -8.85 4.45 -3.07
C GLY A 51 -9.08 5.90 -2.60
N SER A 52 -8.18 6.84 -2.93
CA SER A 52 -8.27 8.25 -2.50
C SER A 52 -9.07 9.15 -3.45
N GLY A 53 -9.76 8.56 -4.44
CA GLY A 53 -10.57 9.29 -5.42
C GLY A 53 -12.03 9.44 -4.98
N PRO A 54 -12.68 10.60 -5.24
CA PRO A 54 -14.11 10.76 -4.99
C PRO A 54 -14.91 9.74 -5.80
N SER A 55 -16.02 9.27 -5.23
CA SER A 55 -17.07 8.47 -5.88
C SER A 55 -17.81 9.30 -6.96
N GLY A 56 -17.09 9.77 -7.97
CA GLY A 56 -17.64 10.44 -9.15
C GLY A 56 -18.30 9.42 -10.09
N GLY A 57 -19.43 9.81 -10.67
CA GLY A 57 -20.30 8.94 -11.48
C GLY A 57 -19.64 8.22 -12.67
N LEU A 58 -20.44 7.39 -13.32
CA LEU A 58 -20.06 6.44 -14.38
C LEU A 58 -19.17 7.03 -15.49
N PHE A 59 -19.34 8.31 -15.82
CA PHE A 59 -18.56 9.01 -16.85
C PHE A 59 -17.19 9.52 -16.35
N GLY A 60 -17.06 9.87 -15.06
CA GLY A 60 -15.79 10.24 -14.42
C GLY A 60 -14.89 9.03 -14.18
N LYS A 61 -15.48 7.87 -13.87
CA LYS A 61 -14.77 6.59 -13.76
C LYS A 61 -14.14 6.17 -15.09
N LEU A 62 -14.80 6.43 -16.22
CA LEU A 62 -14.30 6.02 -17.54
C LEU A 62 -13.16 6.91 -18.05
N MET A 63 -13.20 8.22 -17.79
CA MET A 63 -12.12 9.15 -18.15
C MET A 63 -10.90 8.99 -17.21
N GLY A 64 -11.14 8.69 -15.94
CA GLY A 64 -10.09 8.29 -14.99
C GLY A 64 -9.46 6.94 -15.35
N ALA A 65 -10.28 5.94 -15.73
CA ALA A 65 -9.82 4.64 -16.18
C ALA A 65 -9.04 4.72 -17.50
N GLY A 66 -9.44 5.58 -18.44
CA GLY A 66 -8.75 5.76 -19.73
C GLY A 66 -7.33 6.33 -19.58
N LYS A 67 -7.11 7.24 -18.63
CA LYS A 67 -5.76 7.75 -18.30
C LYS A 67 -4.93 6.75 -17.48
N ARG A 68 -5.59 5.85 -16.75
CA ARG A 68 -4.98 4.78 -15.90
C ARG A 68 -4.61 3.51 -16.67
N LEU A 69 -5.27 3.22 -17.79
CA LEU A 69 -4.87 2.12 -18.69
C LEU A 69 -3.61 2.45 -19.49
N VAL A 70 -3.31 3.74 -19.69
CA VAL A 70 -2.11 4.20 -20.43
C VAL A 70 -0.82 4.05 -19.60
N THR A 71 -0.91 3.93 -18.27
CA THR A 71 0.24 3.70 -17.37
C THR A 71 0.63 2.22 -17.22
N GLY A 72 -0.07 1.28 -17.88
CA GLY A 72 0.42 -0.09 -18.13
C GLY A 72 0.52 -1.06 -16.95
N GLU A 73 0.43 -0.62 -15.69
CA GLU A 73 0.43 -1.52 -14.53
C GLU A 73 -0.77 -1.26 -13.61
N SER A 74 -1.67 -2.24 -13.54
CA SER A 74 -2.76 -2.29 -12.56
C SER A 74 -2.18 -2.68 -11.20
N MET A 75 -2.05 -1.74 -10.26
CA MET A 75 -1.83 -2.08 -8.85
C MET A 75 -3.18 -2.45 -8.24
N PHE A 76 -3.30 -3.72 -7.85
CA PHE A 76 -4.44 -4.22 -7.09
C PHE A 76 -4.08 -4.11 -5.61
N MET A 77 -4.86 -3.33 -4.88
CA MET A 77 -4.68 -3.17 -3.44
C MET A 77 -5.90 -3.77 -2.73
N THR A 78 -5.70 -4.31 -1.53
CA THR A 78 -6.81 -4.75 -0.69
C THR A 78 -6.92 -3.81 0.51
N VAL A 79 -8.12 -3.28 0.73
CA VAL A 79 -8.47 -2.50 1.91
C VAL A 79 -9.05 -3.44 2.96
N PHE A 80 -8.52 -3.36 4.17
CA PHE A 80 -8.98 -4.11 5.34
C PHE A 80 -9.63 -3.11 6.29
N THR A 81 -10.92 -3.26 6.55
CA THR A 81 -11.70 -2.32 7.38
C THR A 81 -12.25 -3.04 8.60
N ASN A 82 -12.10 -2.45 9.78
CA ASN A 82 -12.74 -2.96 10.99
C ASN A 82 -14.22 -2.54 11.03
N THR A 83 -15.12 -3.50 10.82
CA THR A 83 -16.59 -3.31 10.91
C THR A 83 -17.17 -3.77 12.24
N GLY A 84 -16.31 -4.23 13.15
CA GLY A 84 -16.69 -4.73 14.46
C GLY A 84 -16.78 -3.65 15.54
N HIS A 85 -17.10 -4.09 16.75
CA HIS A 85 -17.01 -3.26 17.95
C HIS A 85 -15.71 -3.56 18.70
N GLY A 86 -14.92 -2.51 18.95
CA GLY A 86 -13.61 -2.59 19.61
C GLY A 86 -12.43 -2.75 18.65
N LYS A 87 -11.23 -2.77 19.23
CA LYS A 87 -9.97 -2.95 18.51
C LYS A 87 -9.91 -4.34 17.88
N ARG A 88 -9.44 -4.39 16.63
CA ARG A 88 -9.24 -5.63 15.87
C ARG A 88 -7.89 -5.64 15.19
N HIS A 89 -7.37 -6.85 14.95
CA HIS A 89 -6.04 -7.04 14.39
C HIS A 89 -6.07 -7.66 13.00
N VAL A 90 -5.17 -7.18 12.15
CA VAL A 90 -4.84 -7.79 10.86
C VAL A 90 -3.32 -7.87 10.71
N SER A 91 -2.82 -9.02 10.27
CA SER A 91 -1.40 -9.30 10.14
C SER A 91 -0.98 -9.43 8.68
N PHE A 92 0.15 -8.81 8.34
CA PHE A 92 0.75 -8.83 7.00
C PHE A 92 2.17 -9.37 7.04
N ALA A 93 2.53 -10.15 6.04
CA ALA A 93 3.88 -10.69 5.87
C ALA A 93 4.30 -10.57 4.40
N ALA A 94 5.58 -10.32 4.17
CA ALA A 94 6.14 -10.37 2.82
C ALA A 94 6.23 -11.83 2.34
N PRO A 95 6.07 -12.09 1.02
CA PRO A 95 6.23 -13.43 0.45
C PRO A 95 7.70 -13.88 0.36
N TYR A 96 8.64 -13.05 0.84
CA TYR A 96 10.08 -13.31 0.82
C TYR A 96 10.67 -13.08 2.22
N PRO A 97 11.71 -13.84 2.61
CA PRO A 97 12.43 -13.59 3.86
C PRO A 97 13.01 -12.17 3.88
N GLY A 98 12.78 -11.44 4.96
CA GLY A 98 13.19 -10.04 5.07
C GLY A 98 12.73 -9.40 6.38
N LYS A 99 13.17 -8.16 6.56
CA LYS A 99 12.81 -7.31 7.70
C LYS A 99 11.79 -6.27 7.26
N ILE A 100 10.85 -5.94 8.14
CA ILE A 100 9.85 -4.90 7.89
C ILE A 100 10.36 -3.61 8.54
N ILE A 101 10.45 -2.56 7.74
CA ILE A 101 10.91 -1.23 8.11
C ILE A 101 9.70 -0.28 8.14
N PRO A 102 9.27 0.18 9.34
CA PRO A 102 8.31 1.28 9.44
C PRO A 102 8.94 2.58 8.97
N VAL A 103 8.20 3.33 8.18
CA VAL A 103 8.61 4.57 7.53
C VAL A 103 7.56 5.63 7.82
N ASP A 104 7.90 6.64 8.62
CA ASP A 104 7.01 7.78 8.81
C ASP A 104 7.17 8.78 7.67
N LEU A 105 6.15 8.92 6.82
CA LEU A 105 6.19 9.83 5.67
C LEU A 105 6.38 11.30 6.07
N THR A 106 6.07 11.71 7.31
CA THR A 106 6.34 13.08 7.79
C THR A 106 7.83 13.41 7.80
N GLU A 107 8.69 12.41 8.07
CA GLU A 107 10.15 12.54 8.05
C GLU A 107 10.71 12.65 6.63
N TYR A 108 9.94 12.22 5.62
CA TYR A 108 10.32 12.18 4.21
C TYR A 108 9.58 13.22 3.36
N GLN A 109 9.28 14.39 3.93
CA GLN A 109 8.57 15.47 3.22
C GLN A 109 7.23 15.03 2.62
N GLY A 110 6.59 14.02 3.24
CA GLY A 110 5.33 13.46 2.82
C GLY A 110 5.38 12.53 1.61
N LYS A 111 6.56 12.19 1.06
CA LYS A 111 6.69 11.34 -0.13
C LYS A 111 7.86 10.36 -0.04
N VAL A 112 7.59 9.08 -0.30
CA VAL A 112 8.63 8.04 -0.45
C VAL A 112 8.44 7.30 -1.75
N VAL A 113 9.55 6.97 -2.41
CA VAL A 113 9.59 6.17 -3.64
C VAL A 113 10.28 4.85 -3.32
N CYS A 114 9.57 3.73 -3.46
CA CYS A 114 10.09 2.39 -3.24
C CYS A 114 9.87 1.49 -4.45
N GLN A 115 10.58 0.36 -4.52
CA GLN A 115 10.27 -0.67 -5.52
C GLN A 115 8.86 -1.21 -5.25
N LYS A 116 8.14 -1.59 -6.31
CA LYS A 116 6.80 -2.20 -6.22
C LYS A 116 6.71 -3.30 -5.16
N ASP A 117 7.62 -4.27 -5.24
CA ASP A 117 7.64 -5.43 -4.34
C ASP A 117 8.12 -5.12 -2.91
N ALA A 118 8.48 -3.87 -2.61
CA ALA A 118 8.89 -3.44 -1.27
C ALA A 118 7.74 -2.82 -0.46
N PHE A 119 6.59 -2.53 -1.10
CA PHE A 119 5.42 -2.02 -0.41
C PHE A 119 4.67 -3.18 0.27
N LEU A 120 4.40 -3.08 1.58
CA LEU A 120 3.64 -4.10 2.31
C LEU A 120 2.24 -3.62 2.66
N CYS A 121 2.16 -2.60 3.50
CA CYS A 121 0.90 -1.99 3.92
C CYS A 121 1.07 -0.52 4.30
N ALA A 122 -0.03 0.23 4.26
CA ALA A 122 -0.08 1.64 4.62
C ALA A 122 -1.47 2.02 5.16
N ALA A 123 -1.53 3.10 5.94
CA ALA A 123 -2.80 3.59 6.46
C ALA A 123 -3.75 4.07 5.36
N LYS A 124 -5.06 3.90 5.56
CA LYS A 124 -6.03 4.52 4.64
C LYS A 124 -5.90 6.04 4.68
N GLY A 125 -5.84 6.64 3.49
CA GLY A 125 -5.55 8.06 3.30
C GLY A 125 -4.18 8.32 2.67
N VAL A 126 -3.31 7.30 2.64
CA VAL A 126 -2.06 7.33 1.87
C VAL A 126 -2.38 7.23 0.37
N SER A 127 -1.89 8.17 -0.43
CA SER A 127 -1.96 8.08 -1.90
C SER A 127 -0.82 7.24 -2.43
N ILE A 128 -1.15 6.22 -3.22
CA ILE A 128 -0.20 5.28 -3.81
C ILE A 128 -0.21 5.45 -5.33
N GLY A 129 0.86 6.01 -5.87
CA GLY A 129 1.05 6.23 -7.30
C GLY A 129 2.19 5.39 -7.87
N ILE A 130 2.24 5.27 -9.20
CA ILE A 130 3.41 4.74 -9.91
C ILE A 130 4.23 5.93 -10.42
N GLU A 131 5.51 5.95 -10.07
CA GLU A 131 6.47 6.90 -10.61
C GLU A 131 7.51 6.16 -11.46
N PHE A 132 7.59 6.51 -12.74
CA PHE A 132 8.57 5.94 -13.65
C PHE A 132 9.87 6.72 -13.55
N THR A 133 10.83 6.21 -12.79
CA THR A 133 12.18 6.77 -12.81
C THR A 133 12.92 6.24 -14.05
N LYS A 134 13.27 7.14 -14.97
CA LYS A 134 14.19 6.83 -16.07
C LYS A 134 15.58 6.55 -15.50
N LYS A 135 15.90 5.29 -15.21
CA LYS A 135 17.29 4.86 -15.05
C LYS A 135 17.88 4.61 -16.43
N ILE A 136 18.53 5.63 -16.99
CA ILE A 136 19.51 5.45 -18.07
C ILE A 136 20.77 4.89 -17.40
N GLY A 137 20.85 3.56 -17.24
CA GLY A 137 22.04 2.96 -16.65
C GLY A 137 21.84 1.52 -16.20
N THR A 138 22.53 0.62 -16.90
CA THR A 138 22.94 -0.72 -16.46
C THR A 138 21.81 -1.74 -16.22
N GLY A 139 20.95 -1.94 -17.21
CA GLY A 139 20.40 -3.26 -17.49
C GLY A 139 21.34 -3.98 -18.45
N PHE A 140 21.74 -5.22 -18.14
CA PHE A 140 22.65 -6.07 -18.95
C PHE A 140 22.00 -6.54 -20.27
N PHE A 141 21.08 -5.78 -20.84
CA PHE A 141 20.45 -5.96 -22.15
C PHE A 141 20.07 -4.56 -22.62
N GLY A 142 20.62 -4.11 -23.76
CA GLY A 142 20.50 -2.75 -24.29
C GLY A 142 19.08 -2.30 -24.66
N GLY A 143 18.21 -2.18 -23.68
CA GLY A 143 16.88 -1.58 -23.74
C GLY A 143 16.62 -0.80 -22.45
N GLU A 144 15.92 0.32 -22.54
CA GLU A 144 15.50 1.11 -21.39
C GLU A 144 14.59 0.26 -20.49
N VAL A 145 15.09 -0.19 -19.34
CA VAL A 145 14.23 -0.86 -18.35
C VAL A 145 13.63 0.21 -17.46
N ILE A 146 12.37 0.53 -17.70
CA ILE A 146 11.57 1.35 -16.79
C ILE A 146 11.05 0.40 -15.70
N GLN A 147 11.62 0.46 -14.49
CA GLN A 147 11.02 -0.25 -13.36
C GLN A 147 9.93 0.62 -12.71
N PRO A 148 8.74 0.06 -12.43
CA PRO A 148 7.71 0.76 -11.69
C PRO A 148 8.19 0.98 -10.26
N TYR A 149 8.22 2.24 -9.82
CA TYR A 149 8.37 2.55 -8.41
C TYR A 149 7.02 2.96 -7.83
N VAL A 150 6.75 2.53 -6.61
CA VAL A 150 5.58 2.95 -5.85
C VAL A 150 5.93 4.25 -5.13
N CYS A 151 5.23 5.31 -5.51
CA CYS A 151 5.25 6.61 -4.85
C CYS A 151 4.16 6.62 -3.79
N VAL A 152 4.55 6.66 -2.53
CA VAL A 152 3.66 6.69 -1.37
C VAL A 152 3.63 8.11 -0.83
N GLN A 153 2.44 8.71 -0.71
CA GLN A 153 2.25 10.09 -0.26
C GLN A 153 1.25 10.17 0.91
N GLN A 154 1.68 10.83 2.00
CA GLN A 154 1.00 11.09 3.29
C GLN A 154 0.83 9.94 4.31
N ASN A 155 1.44 10.15 5.49
CA ASN A 155 1.54 9.44 6.79
C ASN A 155 1.60 7.89 6.89
N LYS A 156 2.69 7.43 7.54
CA LYS A 156 3.08 6.05 7.92
C LYS A 156 2.93 4.98 6.83
N LEU A 157 4.07 4.55 6.31
CA LEU A 157 4.27 3.43 5.40
C LEU A 157 5.01 2.31 6.14
N LEU A 158 4.58 1.06 6.01
CA LEU A 158 5.38 -0.09 6.43
C LEU A 158 5.98 -0.72 5.17
N ARG A 159 7.30 -0.71 5.11
CA ARG A 159 8.11 -1.19 3.98
C ARG A 159 8.76 -2.52 4.35
N VAL A 160 9.11 -3.34 3.37
CA VAL A 160 10.05 -4.47 3.51
C VAL A 160 11.40 -4.07 2.93
#